data_AF-A0A1F4QUP1-F1
#
_entry.id   AF-A0A1F4QUP1-F1
#
_cell.length_a   1.000
_cell.length_b   1.000
_cell.length_c   1.000
_cell.angle_alpha   90.00
_cell.angle_beta   90.00
_cell.angle_gamma   90.00
#
_symmetry.space_group_name_H-M   'P 1'
#
loop_
_entity.id
_entity.type
_entity.pdbx_description
1 polymer ?
#
loop_
_entity_poly.entity_id
_entity_poly.type
_entity_poly.pdbx_seq_one_letter_code
_entity_poly.pdbx_strand_id
1 'polypeptide(L)'
;MGHLPQSASLTDYTALISGLVKNPKASVFVYRVGQSLYIAVRGSAGNREWLVIFGLTGIMETAFPPHDIDAYLGHPGFTELGTVEEVLA
;
A
#
# COMPACT_ATOMS: atom_id res chain seq x y z
N MET A 1 13.33 -6.36 -10.46
CA MET A 1 11.85 -6.25 -10.51
C MET A 1 11.26 -7.42 -9.73
N GLY A 2 10.98 -7.22 -8.44
CA GLY A 2 10.66 -8.28 -7.47
C GLY A 2 9.19 -8.29 -7.07
N HIS A 3 8.27 -8.33 -8.05
CA HIS A 3 6.84 -8.22 -7.78
C HIS A 3 6.29 -9.48 -7.13
N LEU A 4 6.41 -10.65 -7.77
CA LEU A 4 6.03 -11.96 -7.23
C LEU A 4 6.88 -13.05 -7.92
N PRO A 5 6.92 -14.30 -7.41
CA PRO A 5 7.48 -15.41 -8.17
C PRO A 5 6.83 -15.49 -9.56
N GLN A 6 7.58 -15.89 -10.59
CA GLN A 6 7.03 -15.98 -11.96
C GLN A 6 5.86 -16.98 -12.07
N SER A 7 5.75 -17.91 -11.13
CA SER A 7 4.66 -18.87 -11.03
C SER A 7 3.42 -18.33 -10.30
N ALA A 8 3.44 -17.10 -9.80
CA ALA A 8 2.34 -16.55 -9.02
C ALA A 8 1.13 -16.25 -9.91
N SER A 9 -0.04 -16.64 -9.42
CA SER A 9 -1.33 -16.39 -10.06
C SER A 9 -1.90 -15.02 -9.66
N LEU A 10 -2.94 -14.60 -10.40
CA LEU A 10 -3.73 -13.43 -10.01
C LEU A 10 -4.41 -13.61 -8.63
N THR A 11 -4.76 -14.85 -8.29
CA THR A 11 -5.31 -15.20 -6.98
C THR A 11 -4.29 -14.95 -5.87
N ASP A 12 -3.02 -15.32 -6.09
CA ASP A 12 -1.94 -15.09 -5.12
C ASP A 12 -1.70 -13.59 -4.90
N TYR A 13 -1.71 -12.82 -6.00
CA TYR A 13 -1.58 -11.36 -5.94
C TYR A 13 -2.75 -10.71 -5.17
N THR A 14 -3.97 -11.15 -5.45
CA THR A 14 -5.17 -10.64 -4.76
C THR A 14 -5.17 -10.99 -3.28
N ALA A 15 -4.75 -12.21 -2.93
CA ALA A 15 -4.62 -12.64 -1.55
C ALA A 15 -3.57 -11.82 -0.79
N LEU A 16 -2.44 -11.53 -1.42
CA LEU A 16 -1.38 -10.68 -0.87
C LEU A 16 -1.93 -9.27 -0.57
N ILE A 17 -2.56 -8.62 -1.54
CA ILE A 17 -3.10 -7.26 -1.36
C ILE A 17 -4.17 -7.24 -0.27
N SER A 18 -5.10 -8.21 -0.31
CA SER A 18 -6.16 -8.36 0.69
C SER A 18 -5.59 -8.53 2.10
N GLY A 19 -4.51 -9.30 2.24
CA GLY A 19 -3.80 -9.46 3.52
C GLY A 19 -3.14 -8.17 4.02
N LEU A 20 -2.52 -7.40 3.12
CA LEU A 20 -1.90 -6.12 3.46
C LEU A 20 -2.92 -5.10 3.96
N VAL A 21 -4.02 -4.90 3.23
CA VAL A 21 -5.00 -3.85 3.55
C VAL A 21 -5.91 -4.18 4.72
N LYS A 22 -6.07 -5.47 5.05
CA LYS A 22 -6.84 -5.92 6.23
C LYS A 22 -5.98 -6.05 7.48
N ASN A 23 -4.67 -5.85 7.38
CA ASN A 23 -3.80 -5.90 8.55
C ASN A 23 -4.05 -4.65 9.40
N PRO A 24 -4.54 -4.77 10.65
CA PRO A 24 -4.86 -3.63 11.50
C PRO A 24 -3.63 -2.74 11.77
N LYS A 25 -2.43 -3.31 11.71
CA LYS A 25 -1.16 -2.60 11.97
C LYS A 25 -0.53 -1.99 10.72
N ALA A 26 -1.14 -2.13 9.55
CA ALA A 26 -0.63 -1.49 8.33
C ALA A 26 -0.76 0.03 8.45
N SER A 27 0.28 0.77 8.09
CA SER A 27 0.25 2.24 8.09
C SER A 27 -0.51 2.75 6.88
N VAL A 28 -1.34 3.76 7.09
CA VAL A 28 -2.19 4.41 6.10
C VAL A 28 -1.70 5.83 5.89
N PHE A 29 -1.64 6.23 4.63
CA PHE A 29 -1.20 7.55 4.20
C PHE A 29 -2.23 8.15 3.25
N VAL A 30 -2.36 9.46 3.29
CA VAL A 30 -2.95 10.22 2.18
C VAL A 30 -1.83 10.60 1.22
N TYR A 31 -2.04 10.34 -0.06
CA TYR A 31 -1.13 10.73 -1.13
C TYR A 31 -1.79 11.74 -2.05
N ARG A 32 -1.20 12.95 -2.15
CA ARG A 32 -1.68 14.03 -3.01
C ARG A 32 -0.79 14.17 -4.24
N VAL A 33 -1.41 14.13 -5.41
CA VAL A 33 -0.76 14.41 -6.71
C VAL A 33 -1.57 15.45 -7.46
N GLY A 34 -1.05 16.69 -7.51
CA GLY A 34 -1.82 17.82 -8.03
C GLY A 34 -3.11 18.03 -7.22
N GLN A 35 -4.25 17.94 -7.91
CA GLN A 35 -5.58 18.05 -7.27
C GLN A 35 -6.17 16.70 -6.84
N SER A 36 -5.53 15.59 -7.20
CA SER A 36 -6.01 14.24 -6.88
C SER A 36 -5.54 13.78 -5.51
N LEU A 37 -6.39 13.01 -4.84
CA LEU A 37 -6.13 12.36 -3.57
C LEU A 37 -6.24 10.85 -3.71
N TYR A 38 -5.31 10.16 -3.06
CA TYR A 38 -5.23 8.72 -3.00
C TYR A 38 -5.00 8.27 -1.56
N ILE A 39 -5.38 7.04 -1.26
CA ILE A 39 -5.05 6.37 -0.02
C ILE A 39 -3.94 5.38 -0.31
N ALA A 40 -2.84 5.46 0.42
CA ALA A 40 -1.77 4.50 0.33
C ALA A 40 -1.65 3.68 1.62
N VAL A 41 -1.42 2.38 1.49
CA VAL A 41 -1.28 1.45 2.60
C VAL A 41 0.09 0.81 2.52
N ARG A 42 0.91 1.04 3.56
CA ARG A 42 2.18 0.36 3.81
C ARG A 42 1.92 -0.88 4.64
N GLY A 43 2.41 -2.03 4.18
CA GLY A 43 2.40 -3.25 4.97
C GLY A 43 3.56 -4.16 4.61
N SER A 44 3.71 -5.23 5.38
CA SER A 44 4.72 -6.26 5.13
C SER A 44 4.07 -7.56 4.68
N ALA A 45 4.64 -8.19 3.66
CA ALA A 45 4.29 -9.54 3.22
C ALA A 45 5.58 -10.36 3.08
N GLY A 46 5.77 -11.32 3.99
CA GLY A 46 7.04 -12.03 4.13
C GLY A 46 8.16 -11.07 4.57
N ASN A 47 9.30 -11.12 3.89
CA ASN A 47 10.47 -10.28 4.20
C ASN A 47 10.53 -9.00 3.36
N ARG A 48 9.38 -8.52 2.87
CA ARG A 48 9.31 -7.33 2.00
C ARG A 48 8.21 -6.40 2.46
N GLU A 49 8.51 -5.12 2.32
CA GLU A 49 7.53 -4.05 2.45
C GLU A 49 6.85 -3.79 1.12
N TRP A 50 5.58 -3.46 1.22
CA TRP A 50 4.68 -3.25 0.10
C TRP A 50 3.93 -1.94 0.30
N LEU A 51 3.71 -1.27 -0.82
CA LEU A 51 2.83 -0.12 -0.92
C LEU A 51 1.67 -0.46 -1.84
N VAL A 52 0.46 -0.22 -1.36
CA VAL A 52 -0.77 -0.35 -2.15
C VAL A 52 -1.43 1.02 -2.22
N ILE A 53 -1.81 1.49 -3.40
CA ILE A 53 -2.43 2.80 -3.62
C ILE A 53 -3.83 2.60 -4.18
N PHE A 54 -4.79 3.29 -3.58
CA PHE A 54 -6.21 3.30 -3.94
C PHE A 54 -6.66 4.72 -4.26
N GLY A 55 -7.57 4.85 -5.23
CA GLY A 55 -8.40 6.04 -5.36
C GLY A 55 -9.40 6.15 -4.19
N LEU A 56 -9.98 7.33 -4.00
CA LEU A 56 -10.96 7.55 -2.93
C LEU A 56 -12.24 6.71 -3.05
N THR A 57 -12.51 6.15 -4.23
CA THR A 57 -13.62 5.21 -4.48
C THR A 57 -13.31 3.78 -4.01
N GLY A 58 -12.12 3.54 -3.47
CA GLY A 58 -11.67 2.21 -3.04
C GLY A 58 -11.18 1.32 -4.19
N ILE A 59 -11.11 1.84 -5.42
CA ILE A 59 -10.50 1.14 -6.55
C ILE A 59 -8.97 1.19 -6.39
N MET A 60 -8.32 0.03 -6.48
CA MET A 60 -6.86 -0.05 -6.45
C MET A 60 -6.27 0.51 -7.74
N GLU A 61 -5.36 1.47 -7.60
CA GLU A 61 -4.59 2.03 -8.71
C GLU A 61 -3.34 1.18 -8.98
N THR A 62 -2.60 0.83 -7.91
CA THR A 62 -1.37 0.04 -8.04
C THR A 62 -0.96 -0.62 -6.72
N ALA A 63 -0.18 -1.71 -6.80
CA ALA A 63 0.49 -2.31 -5.65
C ALA A 63 1.88 -2.79 -6.04
N PHE A 64 2.90 -2.45 -5.26
CA PHE A 64 4.26 -2.88 -5.54
C PHE A 64 5.15 -2.85 -4.29
N PRO A 65 6.23 -3.63 -4.27
CA PRO A 65 7.28 -3.52 -3.27
C PRO A 65 8.35 -2.52 -3.73
N PRO A 66 8.40 -1.29 -3.18
CA PRO A 66 9.48 -0.35 -3.50
C PRO A 66 10.84 -0.90 -3.03
N HIS A 67 11.93 -0.43 -3.64
CA HIS A 67 13.27 -0.82 -3.21
C HIS A 67 13.61 -0.29 -1.82
N ASP A 68 13.20 0.95 -1.54
CA ASP A 68 13.30 1.64 -0.27
C ASP A 68 11.95 2.34 -0.02
N ILE A 69 11.18 1.84 0.94
CA ILE A 69 9.84 2.36 1.20
C ILE A 69 9.87 3.69 1.95
N ASP A 70 10.85 3.89 2.83
CA ASP A 70 10.95 5.09 3.65
C ASP A 70 11.36 6.27 2.77
N ALA A 71 12.29 6.05 1.82
CA ALA A 71 12.61 7.05 0.80
C ALA A 71 11.41 7.36 -0.11
N TYR A 72 10.61 6.36 -0.48
CA TYR A 72 9.42 6.55 -1.31
C TYR A 72 8.33 7.37 -0.60
N LEU A 73 8.06 7.04 0.68
CA LEU A 73 7.07 7.71 1.51
C LEU A 73 7.56 9.07 2.04
N GLY A 74 8.87 9.33 2.03
CA GLY A 74 9.45 10.64 2.34
C GLY A 74 9.12 11.73 1.31
N HIS A 75 8.49 11.38 0.19
CA HIS A 75 8.04 12.36 -0.79
C HIS A 75 6.94 13.27 -0.20
N PRO A 76 7.00 14.61 -0.36
CA PRO A 76 6.08 15.57 0.29
C PRO A 76 4.59 15.38 -0.02
N GLY A 77 4.27 14.58 -1.05
CA GLY A 77 2.89 14.22 -1.38
C GLY A 77 2.25 13.26 -0.38
N PHE A 78 3.03 12.54 0.44
CA PHE A 78 2.52 11.61 1.44
C PHE A 78 2.35 12.27 2.81
N THR A 79 1.25 11.97 3.47
CA THR A 79 0.99 12.34 4.86
C THR A 79 0.45 11.11 5.58
N GLU A 80 1.12 10.68 6.65
CA GLU A 80 0.67 9.55 7.47
C GLU A 80 -0.60 9.93 8.23
N LEU A 81 -1.60 9.05 8.19
CA LEU A 81 -2.84 9.18 8.96
C LEU A 81 -2.82 8.36 10.25
N GLY A 82 -2.02 7.30 10.29
CA GLY A 82 -1.99 6.32 11.36
C GLY A 82 -2.10 4.90 10.79
N THR A 83 -2.49 3.95 11.61
CA THR A 83 -2.70 2.54 11.22
C THR A 83 -4.12 2.28 10.74
N VAL A 84 -4.34 1.15 10.06
CA VAL A 84 -5.69 0.71 9.63
C VAL A 84 -6.66 0.63 10.81
N GLU A 85 -6.23 0.14 11.97
CA GLU A 85 -7.06 0.09 13.18
C GLU A 85 -7.43 1.48 13.70
N GLU A 86 -6.47 2.42 13.72
CA GLU A 86 -6.72 3.79 14.18
C GLU A 86 -7.63 4.58 13.24
N VAL A 87 -7.54 4.34 11.93
CA VAL A 87 -8.36 5.02 10.92
C VAL A 87 -9.80 4.50 10.88
N LEU A 88 -10.02 3.24 11.27
CA LEU A 88 -11.34 2.58 11.24
C LEU A 88 -12.07 2.58 12.59
N ALA A 89 -11.45 3.08 13.65
CA ALA A 89 -12.04 3.23 14.98
C ALA A 89 -13.10 4.34 15.03
#